data_AF-A0A4Q1T8T0-F1
#
_entry.id   AF-A0A4Q1T8T0-F1
#
_cell.length_a   1.000
_cell.length_b   1.000
_cell.length_c   1.000
_cell.angle_alpha   90.00
_cell.angle_beta   90.00
_cell.angle_gamma   90.00
#
_symmetry.space_group_name_H-M   'P 1'
#
loop_
_entity.id
_entity.type
_entity.pdbx_description
1 polymer ?
#
loop_
_entity_poly.entity_id
_entity_poly.type
_entity_poly.pdbx_seq_one_letter_code
_entity_poly.pdbx_strand_id
1 'polypeptide(L)'
;MNSMLLLDRSPAEIWRLLLPKQNILFSRDHEYDDLIFRFRGHIYFVHEDGAVVRMKKPENLQILTPEDLWELLFHDKDTLDYDDCGLFSIGAILQHMGFLVPLKMGKSQRTYEVEVINRLDQHPQSYTYTLEDVTFRFALYHALLTCHDMNVQFEDTGEYEIESITPLELDSQKINPPSFG
;
A
#
# COMPACT_ATOMS: atom_id res chain seq x y z
N MET A 1 12.38 -18.18 5.86
CA MET A 1 12.19 -16.90 5.15
C MET A 1 11.05 -16.18 5.84
N ASN A 2 11.14 -14.86 6.02
CA ASN A 2 10.20 -14.15 6.87
C ASN A 2 8.91 -13.86 6.11
N SER A 3 7.80 -14.46 6.58
CA SER A 3 6.46 -13.96 6.30
C SER A 3 6.42 -12.47 6.70
N MET A 4 5.75 -11.66 5.90
CA MET A 4 5.53 -10.26 6.23
C MET A 4 4.10 -10.10 6.72
N LEU A 5 3.96 -10.05 8.05
CA LEU A 5 2.72 -9.67 8.70
C LEU A 5 2.48 -8.18 8.41
N LEU A 6 1.30 -7.87 7.90
CA LEU A 6 0.90 -6.50 7.57
C LEU A 6 0.04 -5.88 8.67
N LEU A 7 -0.61 -6.69 9.52
CA LEU A 7 -1.42 -6.21 10.64
C LEU A 7 -0.62 -5.45 11.71
N ASP A 8 0.66 -5.77 11.87
CA ASP A 8 1.52 -5.10 12.86
C ASP A 8 2.11 -3.77 12.36
N ARG A 9 1.72 -3.32 11.16
CA ARG A 9 2.28 -2.12 10.53
C ARG A 9 1.33 -0.95 10.63
N SER A 10 1.89 0.25 10.84
CA SER A 10 1.10 1.47 10.70
C SER A 10 0.68 1.69 9.24
N PRO A 11 -0.46 2.38 9.01
CA PRO A 11 -0.87 2.80 7.67
C PRO A 11 0.25 3.46 6.88
N ALA A 12 1.00 4.38 7.49
CA ALA A 12 2.12 5.06 6.85
C ALA A 12 3.23 4.09 6.40
N GLU A 13 3.53 3.03 7.16
CA GLU A 13 4.45 1.99 6.71
C GLU A 13 3.92 1.21 5.49
N ILE A 14 2.64 0.85 5.49
CA ILE A 14 2.00 0.16 4.35
C ILE A 14 2.12 1.02 3.09
N TRP A 15 1.85 2.32 3.19
CA TRP A 15 2.05 3.27 2.08
C TRP A 15 3.52 3.32 1.62
N ARG A 16 4.50 3.33 2.54
CA ARG A 16 5.93 3.33 2.18
C ARG A 16 6.33 2.09 1.35
N LEU A 17 5.70 0.93 1.58
CA LEU A 17 5.93 -0.28 0.79
C LEU A 17 5.36 -0.17 -0.63
N LEU A 18 4.22 0.49 -0.78
CA LEU A 18 3.58 0.74 -2.07
C LEU A 18 4.35 1.75 -2.91
N LEU A 19 4.90 2.79 -2.30
CA LEU A 19 5.40 3.94 -3.04
C LEU A 19 6.81 3.69 -3.60
N PRO A 20 7.07 4.08 -4.86
CA PRO A 20 8.43 4.22 -5.35
C PRO A 20 9.19 5.28 -4.53
N LYS A 21 10.42 4.99 -4.10
CA LYS A 21 11.22 5.89 -3.24
C LYS A 21 11.36 7.31 -3.80
N GLN A 22 11.38 7.47 -5.12
CA GLN A 22 11.49 8.79 -5.78
C GLN A 22 10.23 9.68 -5.67
N ASN A 23 9.12 9.11 -5.19
CA ASN A 23 7.88 9.82 -4.93
C ASN A 23 7.77 10.26 -3.48
N ILE A 24 8.50 9.61 -2.55
CA ILE A 24 8.49 9.97 -1.13
C ILE A 24 9.34 11.22 -0.94
N LEU A 25 8.77 12.23 -0.29
CA LEU A 25 9.44 13.48 0.03
C LEU A 25 10.06 13.38 1.43
N PHE A 26 11.17 14.09 1.65
CA PHE A 26 11.83 14.22 2.97
C PHE A 26 12.23 12.90 3.67
N SER A 27 12.26 11.78 2.93
CA SER A 27 12.49 10.41 3.43
C SER A 27 13.80 10.12 4.18
N ARG A 28 14.70 11.09 4.34
CA ARG A 28 16.08 10.84 4.78
C ARG A 28 16.52 11.57 6.04
N ASP A 29 15.84 12.64 6.46
CA ASP A 29 16.49 13.57 7.38
C ASP A 29 15.67 13.96 8.62
N HIS A 30 14.47 13.40 8.83
CA HIS A 30 13.67 13.77 10.00
C HIS A 30 12.75 12.65 10.51
N GLU A 31 12.61 12.61 11.83
CA GLU A 31 11.61 11.88 12.63
C GLU A 31 10.20 12.45 12.37
N TYR A 32 9.76 12.48 11.11
CA TYR A 32 8.36 12.72 10.82
C TYR A 32 7.66 11.38 10.75
N ASP A 33 6.82 11.18 11.75
CA ASP A 33 5.86 10.11 11.87
C ASP A 33 5.00 10.00 10.59
N ASP A 34 4.55 11.16 10.10
CA ASP A 34 3.77 11.29 8.87
C ASP A 34 4.58 11.03 7.58
N LEU A 35 3.93 10.38 6.62
CA LEU A 35 4.47 10.14 5.29
C LEU A 35 3.97 11.21 4.32
N ILE A 36 4.90 11.95 3.72
CA ILE A 36 4.61 12.92 2.66
C ILE A 36 5.12 12.39 1.32
N PHE A 37 4.26 12.35 0.30
CA PHE A 37 4.66 11.92 -1.03
C PHE A 37 3.98 12.71 -2.15
N ARG A 38 4.59 12.69 -3.33
CA ARG A 38 4.04 13.29 -4.55
C ARG A 38 3.49 12.23 -5.50
N PHE A 39 2.33 12.49 -6.08
CA PHE A 39 1.78 11.67 -7.15
C PHE A 39 0.83 12.48 -8.05
N ARG A 40 0.90 12.29 -9.37
CA ARG A 40 0.05 12.93 -10.40
C ARG A 40 -0.34 14.39 -10.10
N GLY A 41 0.67 15.24 -9.86
CA GLY A 41 0.47 16.68 -9.68
C GLY A 41 -0.03 17.12 -8.29
N HIS A 42 -0.14 16.20 -7.33
CA HIS A 42 -0.56 16.47 -5.96
C HIS A 42 0.51 16.04 -4.95
N ILE A 43 0.41 16.61 -3.75
CA ILE A 43 1.09 16.12 -2.54
C ILE A 43 0.05 15.45 -1.66
N TYR A 44 0.45 14.35 -1.04
CA TYR A 44 -0.33 13.55 -0.12
C TYR A 44 0.40 13.49 1.20
N PHE A 45 -0.37 13.63 2.27
CA PHE A 45 0.07 13.51 3.66
C PHE A 45 -0.69 12.32 4.23
N VAL A 46 0.04 11.34 4.72
CA VAL A 46 -0.52 10.15 5.37
C VAL A 46 -0.08 10.20 6.82
N HIS A 47 -1.05 10.36 7.69
CA HIS A 47 -0.82 10.38 9.13
C HIS A 47 -0.64 8.97 9.69
N GLU A 48 -0.09 8.87 10.90
CA GLU A 48 0.11 7.57 11.55
C GLU A 48 -1.18 6.81 11.83
N ASP A 49 -2.27 7.53 12.09
CA ASP A 49 -3.60 6.97 12.33
C ASP A 49 -4.30 6.49 11.05
N GLY A 50 -3.71 6.77 9.87
CA GLY A 50 -4.24 6.39 8.58
C GLY A 50 -5.01 7.48 7.86
N ALA A 51 -5.27 8.63 8.49
CA ALA A 51 -5.88 9.77 7.83
C ALA A 51 -5.02 10.24 6.65
N VAL A 52 -5.67 10.58 5.54
CA VAL A 52 -4.97 11.04 4.34
C VAL A 52 -5.55 12.37 3.88
N VAL A 53 -4.67 13.34 3.69
CA VAL A 53 -5.01 14.64 3.11
C VAL A 53 -4.21 14.83 1.83
N ARG A 54 -4.84 15.41 0.81
CA ARG A 54 -4.13 15.84 -0.41
C ARG A 54 -4.27 17.34 -0.63
N MET A 55 -3.26 17.90 -1.29
CA MET A 55 -3.30 19.25 -1.85
C MET A 55 -2.67 19.28 -3.24
N LYS A 56 -2.88 20.38 -3.97
CA LYS A 56 -2.20 20.60 -5.24
C LYS A 56 -0.70 20.78 -5.01
N LYS A 57 0.14 20.23 -5.90
CA LYS A 57 1.59 20.40 -5.78
C LYS A 57 2.01 21.87 -5.93
N PRO A 58 2.70 22.47 -4.96
CA PRO A 58 3.22 23.82 -5.10
C PRO A 58 4.32 23.90 -6.18
N GLU A 59 4.45 25.07 -6.82
CA GLU A 59 5.43 25.32 -7.88
C GLU A 59 6.87 25.31 -7.35
N ASN A 60 7.05 25.78 -6.12
CA ASN A 60 8.32 25.93 -5.43
C ASN A 60 8.66 24.76 -4.47
N LEU A 61 8.03 23.57 -4.65
CA LEU A 61 8.21 22.39 -3.78
C LEU A 61 9.66 22.09 -3.38
N GLN A 62 10.61 22.26 -4.29
CA GLN A 62 12.04 21.98 -4.12
C GLN A 62 12.74 22.84 -3.05
N ILE A 63 12.15 23.95 -2.62
CA ILE A 63 12.71 24.82 -1.56
C ILE A 63 11.87 24.82 -0.28
N LEU A 64 10.75 24.09 -0.25
CA LEU A 64 9.84 24.03 0.90
C LEU A 64 10.30 22.98 1.90
N THR A 65 10.11 23.26 3.18
CA THR A 65 10.24 22.28 4.26
C THR A 65 8.90 21.55 4.50
N PRO A 66 8.89 20.47 5.30
CA PRO A 66 7.66 19.84 5.76
C PRO A 66 6.72 20.81 6.50
N GLU A 67 7.26 21.68 7.36
CA GLU A 67 6.47 22.69 8.08
C GLU A 67 5.79 23.66 7.13
N ASP A 68 6.49 24.13 6.10
CA ASP A 68 5.90 25.01 5.08
C ASP A 68 4.73 24.31 4.36
N LEU A 69 4.88 23.01 4.08
CA LEU A 69 3.83 22.21 3.44
C LEU A 69 2.60 22.03 4.35
N TRP A 70 2.80 21.86 5.66
CA TRP A 70 1.72 21.84 6.65
C TRP A 70 1.01 23.18 6.74
N GLU A 71 1.74 24.30 6.77
CA GLU A 71 1.14 25.63 6.77
C GLU A 71 0.28 25.84 5.50
N LEU A 72 0.77 25.40 4.34
CA LEU A 72 0.02 25.49 3.10
C LEU A 72 -1.27 24.68 3.11
N LEU A 73 -1.32 23.52 3.78
CA LEU A 73 -2.56 22.74 3.91
C LEU A 73 -3.68 23.54 4.59
N PHE A 74 -3.37 24.36 5.59
CA PHE A 74 -4.37 25.19 6.28
C PHE A 74 -4.88 26.36 5.44
N HIS A 75 -4.12 26.78 4.42
CA HIS A 75 -4.43 27.95 3.61
C HIS A 75 -4.91 27.63 2.20
N ASP A 76 -4.59 26.45 1.67
CA ASP A 76 -5.02 26.03 0.35
C ASP A 76 -6.53 25.70 0.36
N LYS A 77 -7.24 26.24 -0.63
CA LYS A 77 -8.69 26.03 -0.79
C LYS A 77 -9.00 24.73 -1.52
N ASP A 78 -8.00 24.14 -2.17
CA ASP A 78 -8.13 22.92 -2.95
C ASP A 78 -7.54 21.70 -2.19
N THR A 79 -7.59 21.73 -0.86
CA THR A 79 -7.30 20.56 -0.02
C THR A 79 -8.48 19.59 -0.07
N LEU A 80 -8.16 18.29 0.02
CA LEU A 80 -9.15 17.23 0.17
C LEU A 80 -8.69 16.33 1.29
N ASP A 81 -9.49 16.30 2.36
CA ASP A 81 -9.44 15.26 3.38
C ASP A 81 -10.26 14.06 2.88
N TYR A 82 -9.65 12.87 2.89
CA TYR A 82 -10.31 11.65 2.43
C TYR A 82 -11.37 11.14 3.43
N ASP A 83 -11.21 11.44 4.72
CA ASP A 83 -12.18 11.03 5.75
C ASP A 83 -13.50 11.80 5.59
N ASP A 84 -13.42 13.10 5.26
CA ASP A 84 -14.59 13.94 4.91
C ASP A 84 -15.36 13.40 3.69
N CYS A 85 -14.70 12.59 2.86
CA CYS A 85 -15.29 11.96 1.68
C CYS A 85 -15.80 10.52 1.94
N GLY A 86 -15.67 10.02 3.17
CA GLY A 86 -16.01 8.64 3.52
C GLY A 86 -15.02 7.59 2.98
N LEU A 87 -13.78 7.98 2.68
CA LEU A 87 -12.76 7.10 2.09
C LEU A 87 -11.69 6.72 3.11
N PHE A 88 -12.00 5.73 3.96
CA PHE A 88 -11.17 5.36 5.11
C PHE A 88 -10.08 4.31 4.81
N SER A 89 -10.30 3.44 3.82
CA SER A 89 -9.35 2.37 3.51
C SER A 89 -8.30 2.82 2.49
N ILE A 90 -7.05 2.33 2.64
CA ILE A 90 -5.97 2.57 1.68
C ILE A 90 -6.40 2.17 0.26
N GLY A 91 -7.13 1.05 0.10
CA GLY A 91 -7.64 0.61 -1.19
C GLY A 91 -8.57 1.63 -1.87
N ALA A 92 -9.52 2.19 -1.12
CA ALA A 92 -10.42 3.23 -1.62
C ALA A 92 -9.65 4.48 -2.08
N ILE A 93 -8.68 4.91 -1.28
CA ILE A 93 -7.84 6.09 -1.57
C ILE A 93 -6.97 5.84 -2.81
N LEU A 94 -6.41 4.63 -2.96
CA LEU A 94 -5.65 4.21 -4.14
C LEU A 94 -6.51 4.23 -5.42
N GLN A 95 -7.75 3.75 -5.35
CA GLN A 95 -8.71 3.80 -6.46
C GLN A 95 -9.05 5.25 -6.83
N HIS A 96 -9.43 6.07 -5.85
CA HIS A 96 -9.79 7.47 -6.07
C HIS A 96 -8.63 8.29 -6.66
N MET A 97 -7.39 8.08 -6.20
CA MET A 97 -6.23 8.79 -6.77
C MET A 97 -5.82 8.29 -8.16
N GLY A 98 -6.37 7.15 -8.61
CA GLY A 98 -5.93 6.47 -9.82
C GLY A 98 -4.47 6.02 -9.72
N PHE A 99 -4.09 5.40 -8.59
CA PHE A 99 -2.75 4.89 -8.37
C PHE A 99 -2.48 3.69 -9.27
N LEU A 100 -1.29 3.66 -9.89
CA LEU A 100 -0.85 2.57 -10.73
C LEU A 100 0.53 2.11 -10.28
N VAL A 101 0.67 0.81 -10.03
CA VAL A 101 1.97 0.21 -9.72
C VAL A 101 2.77 0.07 -11.02
N PRO A 102 3.99 0.64 -11.10
CA PRO A 102 4.84 0.44 -12.26
C PRO A 102 5.31 -1.01 -12.35
N LEU A 103 4.95 -1.69 -13.44
CA LEU A 103 5.44 -3.02 -13.79
C LEU A 103 6.88 -2.89 -14.33
N LYS A 104 7.88 -2.92 -13.45
CA LYS A 104 9.27 -3.07 -13.90
C LYS A 104 9.53 -4.55 -14.20
N MET A 105 9.68 -4.90 -15.47
CA MET A 105 10.21 -6.21 -15.85
C MET A 105 11.70 -6.27 -15.48
N GLY A 106 12.06 -7.12 -14.51
CA GLY A 106 13.46 -7.31 -14.13
C GLY A 106 13.72 -7.66 -12.66
N LYS A 107 14.00 -8.96 -12.43
CA LYS A 107 14.75 -9.60 -11.32
C LYS A 107 14.12 -9.77 -9.93
N SER A 108 12.86 -9.42 -9.68
CA SER A 108 12.24 -9.74 -8.38
C SER A 108 10.77 -10.11 -8.46
N GLN A 109 10.33 -10.68 -9.59
CA GLN A 109 9.02 -11.30 -9.66
C GLN A 109 9.05 -12.66 -8.97
N ARG A 110 8.00 -12.97 -8.24
CA ARG A 110 7.79 -14.25 -7.55
C ARG A 110 6.31 -14.55 -7.53
N THR A 111 5.99 -15.79 -7.24
CA THR A 111 4.64 -16.16 -6.82
C THR A 111 4.45 -15.76 -5.37
N TYR A 112 3.36 -15.06 -5.06
CA TYR A 112 3.00 -14.67 -3.71
C TYR A 112 1.66 -15.29 -3.32
N GLU A 113 1.61 -15.89 -2.15
CA GLU A 113 0.37 -16.22 -1.46
C GLU A 113 -0.04 -15.01 -0.62
N VAL A 114 -1.30 -14.61 -0.76
CA VAL A 114 -1.91 -13.52 0.02
C VAL A 114 -2.98 -14.13 0.91
N GLU A 115 -2.94 -13.78 2.18
CA GLU A 115 -3.94 -14.13 3.17
C GLU A 115 -4.68 -12.88 3.63
N VAL A 116 -6.01 -12.92 3.54
CA VAL A 116 -6.93 -11.88 4.00
C VAL A 116 -7.80 -12.47 5.10
N ILE A 117 -8.01 -11.74 6.18
CA ILE A 117 -8.86 -12.18 7.31
C ILE A 117 -10.03 -11.23 7.49
N ASN A 118 -11.16 -11.75 7.98
CA ASN A 118 -12.25 -10.92 8.50
C ASN A 118 -12.03 -10.68 10.01
N ARG A 119 -11.76 -9.42 10.39
CA ARG A 119 -11.49 -9.04 11.79
C ARG A 119 -12.72 -8.94 12.67
N LEU A 120 -13.92 -8.82 12.09
CA LEU A 120 -15.16 -8.76 12.86
C LEU A 120 -15.61 -10.15 13.35
N ASP A 121 -15.12 -11.23 12.73
CA ASP A 121 -15.46 -12.59 13.13
C ASP A 121 -14.70 -13.00 14.40
N GLN A 122 -15.41 -13.55 15.38
CA GLN A 122 -14.81 -14.11 16.61
C GLN A 122 -13.83 -15.26 16.33
N HIS A 123 -13.97 -15.90 15.17
CA HIS A 123 -13.07 -16.90 14.63
C HIS A 123 -12.76 -16.50 13.19
N PRO A 124 -11.74 -15.65 12.95
CA PRO A 124 -11.48 -15.04 11.66
C PRO A 124 -11.38 -16.10 10.58
N GLN A 125 -12.29 -16.05 9.60
CA GLN A 125 -12.14 -16.85 8.39
C GLN A 125 -11.03 -16.24 7.55
N SER A 126 -10.07 -17.07 7.14
CA SER A 126 -9.01 -16.66 6.21
C SER A 126 -9.40 -16.99 4.77
N TYR A 127 -9.12 -16.03 3.90
CA TYR A 127 -9.27 -16.12 2.47
C TYR A 127 -7.87 -16.05 1.86
N THR A 128 -7.46 -17.15 1.22
CA THR A 128 -6.12 -17.25 0.63
C THR A 128 -6.21 -17.31 -0.89
N TYR A 129 -5.34 -16.58 -1.56
CA TYR A 129 -5.19 -16.64 -3.02
C TYR A 129 -3.74 -16.41 -3.44
N THR A 130 -3.43 -16.74 -4.68
CA THR A 130 -2.07 -16.68 -5.21
C THR A 130 -1.97 -15.68 -6.37
N LEU A 131 -0.88 -14.90 -6.40
CA LEU A 131 -0.52 -14.03 -7.50
C LEU A 131 0.82 -14.50 -8.09
N GLU A 132 0.80 -14.95 -9.33
CA GLU A 132 1.96 -15.54 -10.01
C GLU A 132 2.81 -14.51 -10.75
N ASP A 133 4.13 -14.66 -10.68
CA ASP A 133 5.11 -13.82 -11.40
C ASP A 133 4.88 -12.30 -11.24
N VAL A 134 4.58 -11.85 -10.02
CA VAL A 134 4.38 -10.43 -9.70
C VAL A 134 5.47 -9.90 -8.79
N THR A 135 5.61 -8.59 -8.71
CA THR A 135 6.46 -7.97 -7.67
C THR A 135 5.70 -7.88 -6.35
N PHE A 136 6.39 -7.89 -5.21
CA PHE A 136 5.76 -7.67 -3.89
C PHE A 136 4.86 -6.43 -3.86
N ARG A 137 5.32 -5.30 -4.43
CA ARG A 137 4.54 -4.06 -4.50
C ARG A 137 3.22 -4.24 -5.25
N PHE A 138 3.23 -5.02 -6.33
CA PHE A 138 2.02 -5.35 -7.06
C PHE A 138 1.10 -6.25 -6.22
N ALA A 139 1.64 -7.27 -5.55
CA ALA A 139 0.87 -8.12 -4.65
C ALA A 139 0.19 -7.32 -3.53
N LEU A 140 0.92 -6.40 -2.88
CA LEU A 140 0.39 -5.50 -1.86
C LEU A 140 -0.71 -4.58 -2.40
N TYR A 141 -0.47 -3.94 -3.54
CA TYR A 141 -1.48 -3.10 -4.19
C TYR A 141 -2.75 -3.88 -4.49
N HIS A 142 -2.64 -5.06 -5.10
CA HIS A 142 -3.77 -5.91 -5.42
C HIS A 142 -4.52 -6.35 -4.16
N ALA A 143 -3.79 -6.74 -3.12
CA ALA A 143 -4.37 -7.16 -1.84
C ALA A 143 -5.18 -6.05 -1.18
N LEU A 144 -4.67 -4.81 -1.16
CA LEU A 144 -5.40 -3.67 -0.60
C LEU A 144 -6.67 -3.34 -1.38
N LEU A 145 -6.63 -3.46 -2.71
CA LEU A 145 -7.84 -3.32 -3.54
C LEU A 145 -8.84 -4.44 -3.26
N THR A 146 -8.35 -5.67 -3.12
CA THR A 146 -9.20 -6.85 -2.82
C THR A 146 -9.89 -6.68 -1.47
N CYS A 147 -9.17 -6.26 -0.43
CA CYS A 147 -9.76 -5.95 0.88
C CYS A 147 -10.83 -4.85 0.77
N HIS A 148 -10.57 -3.79 0.01
CA HIS A 148 -11.56 -2.74 -0.20
C HIS A 148 -12.82 -3.27 -0.90
N ASP A 149 -12.67 -4.03 -1.98
CA ASP A 149 -13.80 -4.60 -2.71
C ASP A 149 -14.62 -5.55 -1.82
N MET A 150 -13.96 -6.35 -0.97
CA MET A 150 -14.63 -7.20 0.02
C MET A 150 -15.37 -6.38 1.09
N ASN A 151 -14.75 -5.31 1.62
CA ASN A 151 -15.40 -4.41 2.58
C ASN A 151 -16.63 -3.73 1.97
N VAL A 152 -16.59 -3.34 0.69
CA VAL A 152 -17.76 -2.78 0.00
C VAL A 152 -18.83 -3.84 -0.22
N GLN A 153 -18.45 -5.06 -0.58
CA GLN A 153 -19.40 -6.15 -0.82
C GLN A 153 -20.10 -6.63 0.47
N PHE A 154 -19.42 -6.53 1.61
CA PHE A 154 -19.84 -7.09 2.89
C PHE A 154 -19.90 -6.04 4.00
N GLU A 155 -20.18 -4.78 3.66
CA GLU A 155 -20.07 -3.57 4.50
C GLU A 155 -20.61 -3.73 5.94
N ASP A 156 -21.73 -4.44 6.10
CA ASP A 156 -22.36 -4.65 7.41
C ASP A 156 -21.82 -5.84 8.22
N THR A 157 -20.99 -6.69 7.61
CA THR A 157 -20.70 -8.06 8.09
C THR A 157 -19.23 -8.43 8.12
N GLY A 158 -18.33 -7.60 7.59
CA GLY A 158 -16.90 -7.90 7.63
C GLY A 158 -16.02 -6.67 7.59
N GLU A 159 -14.84 -6.82 8.21
CA GLU A 159 -13.72 -5.90 8.12
C GLU A 159 -12.51 -6.70 7.65
N TYR A 160 -12.25 -6.62 6.35
CA TYR A 160 -11.26 -7.42 5.67
C TYR A 160 -9.92 -6.70 5.65
N GLU A 161 -8.91 -7.35 6.19
CA GLU A 161 -7.53 -6.87 6.23
C GLU A 161 -6.54 -7.94 5.76
N ILE A 162 -5.38 -7.49 5.29
CA ILE A 162 -4.32 -8.40 4.84
C ILE A 162 -3.57 -8.88 6.08
N GLU A 163 -3.64 -10.19 6.34
CA GLU A 163 -2.84 -10.85 7.36
C GLU A 163 -1.37 -10.91 6.90
N SER A 164 -1.16 -11.53 5.74
CA SER A 164 0.19 -11.81 5.23
C SER A 164 0.30 -11.80 3.71
N ILE A 165 1.50 -11.49 3.23
CA ILE A 165 1.90 -11.68 1.83
C ILE A 165 3.22 -12.46 1.83
N THR A 166 3.15 -13.73 1.42
CA THR A 166 4.25 -14.68 1.56
C THR A 166 4.76 -15.13 0.19
N PRO A 167 6.06 -15.00 -0.12
CA PRO A 167 6.59 -15.55 -1.36
C PRO A 167 6.57 -17.08 -1.30
N LEU A 168 5.95 -17.71 -2.31
CA LEU A 168 6.03 -19.15 -2.50
C LEU A 168 7.35 -19.48 -3.19
N GLU A 169 8.13 -20.39 -2.61
CA GLU A 169 9.25 -20.99 -3.32
C GLU A 169 8.66 -21.88 -4.43
N LEU A 170 8.99 -21.59 -5.68
CA LEU A 170 8.85 -22.59 -6.73
C LEU A 170 9.84 -23.70 -6.37
N ASP A 171 9.32 -24.80 -5.83
CA ASP A 171 10.08 -26.03 -5.67
C ASP A 171 10.70 -26.32 -7.03
N SER A 172 12.00 -26.02 -7.14
CA SER A 172 12.81 -26.48 -8.25
C SER A 172 12.93 -27.97 -8.02
N GLN A 173 11.90 -28.73 -8.39
CA GLN A 173 12.03 -30.16 -8.57
C GLN A 173 13.26 -30.32 -9.44
N LYS A 174 14.33 -30.82 -8.82
CA LYS A 174 15.52 -31.26 -9.52
C LYS A 174 15.02 -32.31 -10.49
N ILE A 175 14.77 -31.88 -11.74
CA ILE A 175 14.71 -32.79 -12.86
C ILE A 175 16.15 -33.29 -12.97
N ASN A 176 16.46 -34.36 -12.22
CA ASN A 176 17.64 -35.14 -12.50
C ASN A 176 17.43 -35.62 -13.94
N PRO A 177 18.29 -35.23 -14.90
CA PRO A 177 18.24 -35.85 -16.21
C PRO A 177 18.39 -37.36 -16.01
N PRO A 178 17.69 -38.20 -16.78
CA PRO A 178 17.84 -39.64 -16.67
C PRO A 178 19.32 -39.99 -16.79
N SER A 179 19.88 -40.57 -15.73
CA SER A 179 21.22 -41.12 -15.73
C SER A 179 21.22 -42.33 -16.65
N PHE A 180 21.74 -42.16 -17.86
CA PHE A 180 22.17 -43.28 -18.68
C PHE A 180 23.60 -43.63 -18.28
N GLY A 181 23.73 -44.73 -17.53
CA GLY A 181 24.98 -45.35 -17.12
C GLY A 181 24.73 -46.74 -16.58
#